data_AF-A0A0A6P5A7-F1
#
_entry.id   AF-A0A0A6P5A7-F1
#
_cell.length_a   1.000
_cell.length_b   1.000
_cell.length_c   1.000
_cell.angle_alpha   90.00
_cell.angle_beta   90.00
_cell.angle_gamma   90.00
#
_symmetry.space_group_name_H-M   'P 1'
#
loop_
_entity.id
_entity.type
_entity.pdbx_description
1 polymer ?
#
loop_
_entity_poly.entity_id
_entity_poly.type
_entity_poly.pdbx_seq_one_letter_code
_entity_poly.pdbx_strand_id
1 'polypeptide(L)'
;MAEVDKAFYDSYRDSAGKLDSRLVDPKTGKPRKLTMDPADSQFRKEWSKIRKHLQEQKNCAAASGGTSTTSPVTTTCSSTKKKPDNPPYEPSKWKAPVENGTNCYAYAMNDSTTHANNKTAQPGKAAGKPMSSLKCPDITTAVLEDGKKNDKDKKTKDTILVAEQCPYQKKNKLPPPDRKGYYLVALVTGSKPTGYDSSDNVFYRQDYHWYRQDDDGKWSHKPGTTPVTRDDSSGNPVTNPEKCDRRTKIGKTIVVPYKGYKDVVIDYDTFCGYFYVKKGGASVKP
;
A
#
# COMPACT_ATOMS: atom_id res chain seq x y z
N MET A 1 1.90 -24.45 9.91
CA MET A 1 2.59 -23.30 10.52
C MET A 1 1.52 -22.26 10.85
N ALA A 2 1.56 -21.57 11.99
CA ALA A 2 0.55 -20.55 12.30
C ALA A 2 0.56 -19.46 11.22
N GLU A 3 -0.59 -18.88 10.89
CA GLU A 3 -0.74 -17.92 9.78
C GLU A 3 0.23 -16.72 9.90
N VAL A 4 0.47 -16.27 11.13
CA VAL A 4 1.42 -15.21 11.48
C VAL A 4 2.87 -15.60 11.17
N ASP A 5 3.23 -16.85 11.44
CA ASP A 5 4.57 -17.35 11.15
C ASP A 5 4.75 -17.48 9.63
N LYS A 6 3.73 -17.96 8.91
CA LYS A 6 3.76 -18.04 7.44
C LYS A 6 4.03 -16.66 6.82
N ALA A 7 3.37 -15.61 7.31
CA ALA A 7 3.59 -14.24 6.83
C ALA A 7 5.02 -13.75 7.06
N PHE A 8 5.67 -14.11 8.17
CA PHE A 8 7.11 -13.84 8.36
C PHE A 8 7.96 -14.55 7.30
N TYR A 9 7.80 -15.86 7.11
CA TYR A 9 8.63 -16.59 6.15
C TYR A 9 8.38 -16.13 4.72
N ASP A 10 7.12 -15.91 4.33
CA ASP A 10 6.78 -15.38 3.00
C ASP A 10 7.36 -13.99 2.76
N SER A 11 7.65 -13.24 3.82
CA SER A 11 8.35 -11.98 3.72
C SER A 11 9.79 -12.19 3.21
N TYR A 12 10.52 -13.23 3.61
CA TYR A 12 11.89 -13.52 3.16
C TYR A 12 11.97 -14.33 1.88
N ARG A 13 10.90 -14.34 1.09
CA ARG A 13 10.95 -14.86 -0.28
C ARG A 13 11.46 -13.77 -1.23
N ASP A 14 12.27 -14.17 -2.20
CA ASP A 14 12.66 -13.31 -3.32
C ASP A 14 11.53 -13.17 -4.35
N SER A 15 11.80 -12.42 -5.43
CA SER A 15 10.83 -12.21 -6.52
C SER A 15 10.46 -13.48 -7.28
N ALA A 16 11.28 -14.54 -7.21
CA ALA A 16 10.97 -15.86 -7.75
C ALA A 16 10.23 -16.76 -6.74
N GLY A 17 9.87 -16.22 -5.56
CA GLY A 17 9.17 -16.94 -4.51
C GLY A 17 10.07 -17.84 -3.66
N LYS A 18 11.39 -17.82 -3.85
CA LYS A 18 12.34 -18.66 -3.11
C LYS A 18 12.68 -18.05 -1.76
N LEU A 19 12.55 -18.84 -0.69
CA LEU A 19 12.83 -18.42 0.67
C LEU A 19 14.35 -18.24 0.89
N ASP A 20 14.74 -17.21 1.65
CA ASP A 20 16.13 -16.99 2.10
C ASP A 20 16.73 -18.30 2.60
N SER A 21 17.90 -18.67 2.06
CA SER A 21 18.53 -19.97 2.34
C SER A 21 18.79 -20.19 3.83
N ARG A 22 18.97 -19.11 4.60
CA ARG A 22 19.13 -19.18 6.05
C ARG A 22 17.86 -19.62 6.75
N LEU A 23 16.68 -19.52 6.14
CA LEU A 23 15.39 -19.94 6.71
C LEU A 23 14.88 -21.26 6.12
N VAL A 24 15.67 -21.92 5.26
CA VAL A 24 15.33 -23.20 4.65
C VAL A 24 16.07 -24.33 5.36
N ASP A 25 15.37 -25.42 5.65
CA ASP A 25 16.00 -26.66 6.10
C ASP A 25 16.70 -27.32 4.89
N PRO A 26 18.03 -27.52 4.93
CA PRO A 26 18.78 -27.98 3.76
C PRO A 26 18.46 -29.42 3.35
N LYS A 27 17.85 -30.23 4.24
CA LYS A 27 17.48 -31.62 3.94
C LYS A 27 16.09 -31.71 3.33
N THR A 28 15.16 -30.87 3.79
CA THR A 28 13.73 -30.97 3.42
C THR A 28 13.26 -29.87 2.47
N GLY A 29 14.03 -28.80 2.29
CA GLY A 29 13.63 -27.63 1.50
C GLY A 29 12.48 -26.80 2.10
N LYS A 30 12.00 -27.19 3.29
CA LYS A 30 10.89 -26.52 3.99
C LYS A 30 11.40 -25.37 4.87
N PRO A 31 10.54 -24.41 5.25
CA PRO A 31 10.93 -23.40 6.22
C PRO A 31 11.37 -24.06 7.53
N ARG A 32 12.60 -23.78 7.98
CA ARG A 32 13.12 -24.32 9.25
C ARG A 32 12.66 -23.49 10.44
N LYS A 33 12.56 -24.11 11.61
CA LYS A 33 12.24 -23.43 12.87
C LYS A 33 13.44 -22.56 13.29
N LEU A 34 13.18 -21.29 13.63
CA LEU A 34 14.21 -20.43 14.24
C LEU A 34 14.62 -21.03 15.59
N THR A 35 15.91 -21.07 15.92
CA THR A 35 16.47 -21.62 17.19
C THR A 35 17.26 -20.54 17.94
N MET A 36 17.63 -20.75 19.21
CA MET A 36 18.43 -19.79 19.98
C MET A 36 19.89 -19.69 19.52
N ASP A 37 20.21 -20.25 18.35
CA ASP A 37 21.54 -20.18 17.75
C ASP A 37 21.94 -18.72 17.48
N PRO A 38 23.21 -18.34 17.72
CA PRO A 38 23.72 -17.00 17.41
C PRO A 38 23.41 -16.53 15.97
N ALA A 39 23.47 -17.42 14.98
CA ALA A 39 23.16 -17.11 13.59
C ALA A 39 21.68 -16.71 13.37
N ASP A 40 20.79 -17.14 14.26
CA ASP A 40 19.35 -16.88 14.21
C ASP A 40 18.92 -15.68 15.05
N SER A 41 19.81 -15.15 15.90
CA SER A 41 19.49 -14.10 16.87
C SER A 41 18.85 -12.87 16.22
N GLN A 42 19.39 -12.44 15.06
CA GLN A 42 18.82 -11.32 14.30
C GLN A 42 17.43 -11.67 13.74
N PHE A 43 17.29 -12.82 13.07
CA PHE A 43 16.02 -13.28 12.53
C PHE A 43 14.95 -13.47 13.60
N ARG A 44 15.33 -13.92 14.80
CA ARG A 44 14.41 -14.06 15.93
C ARG A 44 13.93 -12.72 16.47
N LYS A 45 14.80 -11.72 16.54
CA LYS A 45 14.40 -10.35 16.93
C LYS A 45 13.42 -9.77 15.90
N GLU A 46 13.71 -9.93 14.61
CA GLU A 46 12.83 -9.49 13.53
C GLU A 46 11.51 -10.28 13.52
N TRP A 47 11.57 -11.60 13.65
CA TRP A 47 10.41 -12.49 13.75
C TRP A 47 9.52 -12.16 14.93
N SER A 48 10.08 -11.91 16.11
CA SER A 48 9.31 -11.55 17.30
C SER A 48 8.59 -10.22 17.12
N LYS A 49 9.25 -9.21 16.52
CA LYS A 49 8.64 -7.91 16.19
C LYS A 49 7.51 -8.07 15.17
N ILE A 50 7.77 -8.79 14.07
CA ILE A 50 6.80 -9.07 13.00
C ILE A 50 5.62 -9.87 13.53
N ARG A 51 5.87 -10.91 14.33
CA ARG A 51 4.85 -11.74 14.94
C ARG A 51 3.98 -10.95 15.89
N LYS A 52 4.58 -10.15 16.79
CA LYS A 52 3.85 -9.26 17.69
C LYS A 52 2.98 -8.27 16.91
N HIS A 53 3.54 -7.63 15.87
CA HIS A 53 2.82 -6.70 15.00
C HIS A 53 1.63 -7.35 14.28
N LEU A 54 1.83 -8.53 13.70
CA LEU A 54 0.77 -9.29 13.03
C LEU A 54 -0.29 -9.79 14.00
N GLN A 55 0.10 -10.19 15.21
CA GLN A 55 -0.83 -10.54 16.29
C GLN A 55 -1.67 -9.33 16.71
N GLU A 56 -1.06 -8.15 16.84
CA GLU A 56 -1.77 -6.89 17.14
C GLU A 56 -2.76 -6.50 16.02
N GLN A 57 -2.33 -6.55 14.76
CA GLN A 57 -3.19 -6.25 13.61
C GLN A 57 -4.38 -7.21 13.47
N LYS A 58 -4.16 -8.49 13.78
CA LYS A 58 -5.19 -9.54 13.66
C LYS A 58 -5.91 -9.84 14.98
N ASN A 59 -5.64 -9.08 16.05
CA ASN A 59 -6.16 -9.30 17.38
C ASN A 59 -6.00 -10.78 17.86
N CYS A 60 -4.87 -11.40 17.52
CA CYS A 60 -4.58 -12.75 17.97
C CYS A 60 -4.02 -12.69 19.40
N ALA A 61 -4.59 -13.44 20.34
CA ALA A 61 -4.02 -13.55 21.68
C ALA A 61 -2.58 -14.10 21.59
N ALA A 62 -1.67 -13.55 22.41
CA ALA A 62 -0.37 -14.17 22.60
C ALA A 62 -0.58 -15.57 23.19
N ALA A 63 0.20 -16.55 22.73
CA ALA A 63 0.16 -17.89 23.29
C ALA A 63 0.45 -17.82 24.79
N SER A 64 -0.55 -18.06 25.63
CA SER A 64 -0.40 -18.11 27.07
C SER A 64 0.23 -19.46 27.45
N GLY A 65 1.56 -19.45 27.64
CA GLY A 65 2.29 -20.38 28.50
C GLY A 65 2.49 -21.83 28.00
N GLY A 66 3.65 -22.39 28.31
CA GLY A 66 3.90 -23.83 28.29
C GLY A 66 5.33 -24.20 27.93
N THR A 67 6.18 -24.40 28.94
CA THR A 67 7.57 -24.90 28.87
C THR A 67 7.69 -26.36 28.39
N SER A 68 6.75 -26.87 27.59
CA SER A 68 6.73 -28.26 27.15
C SER A 68 6.72 -28.39 25.63
N THR A 69 7.79 -29.01 25.14
CA THR A 69 7.97 -29.46 23.76
C THR A 69 7.00 -30.59 23.46
N THR A 70 5.83 -30.34 22.83
CA THR A 70 5.17 -31.32 21.93
C THR A 70 3.85 -30.89 21.24
N SER A 71 3.20 -29.77 21.53
CA SER A 71 1.91 -29.45 20.86
C SER A 71 1.97 -28.26 19.88
N PRO A 72 1.33 -28.36 18.69
CA PRO A 72 1.26 -27.24 17.75
C PRO A 72 0.31 -26.17 18.30
N VAL A 73 0.88 -25.09 18.81
CA VAL A 73 0.16 -23.89 19.24
C VAL A 73 -0.64 -23.32 18.07
N THR A 74 -1.95 -23.55 18.08
CA THR A 74 -2.89 -23.00 17.10
C THR A 74 -3.32 -21.63 17.58
N THR A 75 -2.69 -20.59 17.04
CA THR A 75 -3.13 -19.20 17.23
C THR A 75 -4.46 -19.01 16.52
N THR A 76 -5.57 -18.97 17.24
CA THR A 76 -6.88 -18.55 16.70
C THR A 76 -6.91 -17.03 16.61
N CYS A 77 -6.87 -16.50 15.38
CA CYS A 77 -7.05 -15.07 15.12
C CYS A 77 -8.53 -14.79 14.87
N SER A 78 -9.10 -13.83 15.59
CA SER A 78 -10.49 -13.40 15.37
C SER A 78 -10.58 -12.49 14.15
N SER A 79 -11.74 -12.49 13.48
CA SER A 79 -12.01 -11.69 12.29
C SER A 79 -11.69 -10.20 12.49
N THR A 80 -11.18 -9.58 11.42
CA THR A 80 -10.77 -8.17 11.27
C THR A 80 -11.42 -7.20 12.26
N LYS A 81 -10.63 -6.71 13.22
CA LYS A 81 -11.03 -5.62 14.11
C LYS A 81 -11.40 -4.39 13.29
N LYS A 82 -12.57 -3.80 13.55
CA LYS A 82 -12.91 -2.48 13.00
C LYS A 82 -11.79 -1.48 13.31
N LYS A 83 -11.43 -0.68 12.32
CA LYS A 83 -10.48 0.42 12.41
C LYS A 83 -11.25 1.75 12.47
N PRO A 84 -11.71 2.19 13.66
CA PRO A 84 -12.70 3.26 13.81
C PRO A 84 -12.21 4.66 13.40
N ASP A 85 -10.91 4.80 13.13
CA ASP A 85 -10.32 6.05 12.62
C ASP A 85 -10.17 6.05 11.09
N ASN A 86 -10.39 4.90 10.43
CA ASN A 86 -10.40 4.79 8.98
C ASN A 86 -11.77 5.19 8.40
N PRO A 87 -11.80 5.76 7.18
CA PRO A 87 -13.05 5.99 6.48
C PRO A 87 -13.76 4.67 6.16
N PRO A 88 -15.10 4.62 6.23
CA PRO A 88 -15.85 3.47 5.75
C PRO A 88 -15.78 3.35 4.23
N TYR A 89 -15.97 2.12 3.73
CA TYR A 89 -16.11 1.85 2.31
C TYR A 89 -17.53 2.18 1.84
N GLU A 90 -17.70 3.36 1.24
CA GLU A 90 -19.00 3.86 0.78
C GLU A 90 -18.95 4.30 -0.70
N PRO A 91 -18.87 3.36 -1.67
CA PRO A 91 -18.76 3.69 -3.10
C PRO A 91 -19.84 4.63 -3.60
N SER A 92 -21.05 4.55 -3.05
CA SER A 92 -22.17 5.43 -3.41
C SER A 92 -21.87 6.91 -3.19
N LYS A 93 -21.03 7.29 -2.22
CA LYS A 93 -20.61 8.68 -2.00
C LYS A 93 -19.65 9.20 -3.07
N TRP A 94 -19.04 8.29 -3.82
CA TRP A 94 -18.03 8.58 -4.85
C TRP A 94 -18.57 8.47 -6.27
N LYS A 95 -19.88 8.23 -6.43
CA LYS A 95 -20.58 8.26 -7.73
C LYS A 95 -20.69 9.69 -8.26
N ALA A 96 -21.11 9.83 -9.52
CA ALA A 96 -21.31 11.14 -10.14
C ALA A 96 -22.20 12.06 -9.27
N PRO A 97 -21.86 13.36 -9.12
CA PRO A 97 -20.81 14.08 -9.85
C PRO A 97 -19.40 13.90 -9.26
N VAL A 98 -19.26 13.32 -8.06
CA VAL A 98 -17.96 13.13 -7.37
C VAL A 98 -17.02 12.27 -8.20
N GLU A 99 -17.55 11.22 -8.82
CA GLU A 99 -16.79 10.28 -9.64
C GLU A 99 -15.93 10.95 -10.71
N ASN A 100 -16.50 11.96 -11.39
CA ASN A 100 -15.90 12.67 -12.52
C ASN A 100 -14.98 13.81 -12.07
N GLY A 101 -15.15 14.30 -10.84
CA GLY A 101 -14.39 15.42 -10.30
C GLY A 101 -13.21 15.02 -9.41
N THR A 102 -13.03 13.73 -9.12
CA THR A 102 -12.04 13.20 -8.18
C THR A 102 -11.22 12.05 -8.78
N ASN A 103 -10.11 11.69 -8.13
CA ASN A 103 -9.19 10.65 -8.58
C ASN A 103 -8.65 9.80 -7.41
N CYS A 104 -7.65 8.97 -7.66
CA CYS A 104 -7.00 8.13 -6.66
C CYS A 104 -6.44 8.92 -5.47
N TYR A 105 -5.84 10.09 -5.73
CA TYR A 105 -5.24 10.92 -4.68
C TYR A 105 -6.32 11.54 -3.78
N ALA A 106 -7.35 12.15 -4.37
CA ALA A 106 -8.49 12.69 -3.63
C ALA A 106 -9.19 11.60 -2.79
N TYR A 107 -9.40 10.41 -3.38
CA TYR A 107 -9.97 9.26 -2.68
C TYR A 107 -9.14 8.82 -1.47
N ALA A 108 -7.82 8.68 -1.65
CA ALA A 108 -6.91 8.32 -0.58
C ALA A 108 -6.93 9.35 0.56
N MET A 109 -7.02 10.64 0.23
CA MET A 109 -7.13 11.73 1.20
C MET A 109 -8.54 11.90 1.78
N ASN A 110 -9.50 11.05 1.39
CA ASN A 110 -10.89 11.11 1.78
C ASN A 110 -11.54 12.48 1.49
N ASP A 111 -11.09 13.12 0.41
CA ASP A 111 -11.58 14.40 -0.07
C ASP A 111 -12.50 14.17 -1.28
N SER A 112 -13.81 14.32 -1.07
CA SER A 112 -14.83 14.15 -2.12
C SER A 112 -15.12 15.46 -2.87
N THR A 113 -14.34 16.51 -2.64
CA THR A 113 -14.54 17.81 -3.29
C THR A 113 -14.34 17.69 -4.79
N THR A 114 -15.36 18.03 -5.57
CA THR A 114 -15.31 17.95 -7.04
C THR A 114 -14.65 19.17 -7.64
N HIS A 115 -13.90 18.97 -8.73
CA HIS A 115 -13.30 20.08 -9.47
C HIS A 115 -13.94 20.25 -10.86
N ALA A 116 -14.31 21.50 -11.19
CA ALA A 116 -14.73 21.85 -12.54
C ALA A 116 -13.59 21.62 -13.54
N ASN A 117 -13.95 21.33 -14.79
CA ASN A 117 -13.01 21.16 -15.91
C ASN A 117 -11.95 20.07 -15.71
N ASN A 118 -12.29 18.99 -14.99
CA ASN A 118 -11.44 17.81 -14.79
C ASN A 118 -10.07 18.11 -14.14
N LYS A 119 -9.96 19.21 -13.38
CA LYS A 119 -8.76 19.56 -12.59
C LYS A 119 -8.72 18.76 -11.29
N THR A 120 -8.63 17.44 -11.39
CA THR A 120 -8.53 16.56 -10.22
C THR A 120 -7.32 16.89 -9.34
N ALA A 121 -7.42 16.66 -8.03
CA ALA A 121 -6.33 16.84 -7.07
C ALA A 121 -5.03 16.18 -7.54
N GLN A 122 -3.90 16.82 -7.29
CA GLN A 122 -2.57 16.26 -7.54
C GLN A 122 -1.67 16.60 -6.35
N PRO A 123 -0.76 15.70 -5.96
CA PRO A 123 0.20 15.94 -4.89
C PRO A 123 0.88 17.31 -4.99
N GLY A 124 0.78 18.08 -3.91
CA GLY A 124 1.41 19.37 -3.71
C GLY A 124 0.69 20.55 -4.36
N LYS A 125 -0.38 20.33 -5.16
CA LYS A 125 -1.08 21.46 -5.80
C LYS A 125 -1.80 22.33 -4.79
N ALA A 126 -2.44 21.74 -3.77
CA ALA A 126 -3.16 22.49 -2.74
C ALA A 126 -2.22 23.38 -1.93
N ALA A 127 -0.98 22.92 -1.70
CA ALA A 127 0.08 23.68 -1.06
C ALA A 127 0.86 24.63 -2.00
N GLY A 128 0.54 24.68 -3.30
CA GLY A 128 1.29 25.48 -4.29
C GLY A 128 2.71 24.96 -4.58
N LYS A 129 3.00 23.71 -4.22
CA LYS A 129 4.30 23.02 -4.39
C LYS A 129 4.11 21.68 -5.12
N PRO A 130 3.68 21.71 -6.39
CA PRO A 130 3.40 20.48 -7.13
C PRO A 130 4.65 19.61 -7.27
N MET A 131 4.44 18.29 -7.35
CA MET A 131 5.52 17.33 -7.59
C MET A 131 6.31 17.66 -8.87
N SER A 132 7.64 17.50 -8.80
CA SER A 132 8.57 17.74 -9.91
C SER A 132 8.70 16.56 -10.87
N SER A 133 8.42 15.34 -10.41
CA SER A 133 8.43 14.12 -11.22
C SER A 133 7.52 13.04 -10.62
N LEU A 134 7.34 11.94 -11.36
CA LEU A 134 6.58 10.75 -10.93
C LEU A 134 7.39 9.77 -10.06
N LYS A 135 8.54 10.20 -9.52
CA LYS A 135 9.36 9.38 -8.63
C LYS A 135 8.86 9.48 -7.20
N CYS A 136 8.99 8.40 -6.44
CA CYS A 136 8.57 8.34 -5.04
C CYS A 136 9.00 9.53 -4.17
N PRO A 137 10.26 10.05 -4.21
CA PRO A 137 10.68 11.13 -3.31
C PRO A 137 9.97 12.45 -3.64
N ASP A 138 9.75 12.71 -4.92
CA ASP A 138 9.13 13.95 -5.40
C ASP A 138 7.64 13.97 -5.09
N ILE A 139 6.95 12.84 -5.32
CA ILE A 139 5.54 12.68 -4.92
C ILE A 139 5.41 12.75 -3.41
N THR A 140 6.28 12.05 -2.67
CA THR A 140 6.28 12.06 -1.19
C THR A 140 6.42 13.48 -0.66
N THR A 141 7.39 14.24 -1.19
CA THR A 141 7.61 15.63 -0.79
C THR A 141 6.35 16.46 -1.03
N ALA A 142 5.76 16.37 -2.22
CA ALA A 142 4.56 17.13 -2.58
C ALA A 142 3.34 16.78 -1.71
N VAL A 143 3.12 15.49 -1.43
CA VAL A 143 2.03 15.03 -0.54
C VAL A 143 2.21 15.55 0.89
N LEU A 144 3.44 15.56 1.40
CA LEU A 144 3.71 16.07 2.73
C LEU A 144 3.47 17.58 2.80
N GLU A 145 3.75 18.34 1.73
CA GLU A 145 3.42 19.77 1.67
C GLU A 145 1.91 20.01 1.76
N ASP A 146 1.07 19.23 1.07
CA ASP A 146 -0.40 19.31 1.20
C ASP A 146 -0.87 18.98 2.63
N GLY A 147 -0.12 18.12 3.34
CA GLY A 147 -0.44 17.68 4.69
C GLY A 147 -0.03 18.62 5.82
N LYS A 148 0.83 19.62 5.55
CA LYS A 148 1.41 20.50 6.58
C LYS A 148 0.34 21.36 7.23
N LYS A 149 0.41 21.49 8.55
CA LYS A 149 -0.42 22.43 9.29
C LYS A 149 -0.10 23.88 8.96
N ASN A 150 -1.09 24.76 9.12
CA ASN A 150 -0.85 26.19 9.21
C ASN A 150 -0.28 26.53 10.59
N ASP A 151 0.94 27.07 10.64
CA ASP A 151 1.70 27.36 11.88
C ASP A 151 1.05 28.36 12.85
N LYS A 152 -0.08 28.96 12.48
CA LYS A 152 -0.83 29.91 13.33
C LYS A 152 -1.49 29.25 14.55
N ASP A 153 -1.69 27.92 14.54
CA ASP A 153 -2.14 27.16 15.70
C ASP A 153 -1.20 25.99 16.01
N LYS A 154 -0.33 26.19 17.00
CA LYS A 154 0.65 25.20 17.47
C LYS A 154 0.01 23.89 17.96
N LYS A 155 -1.30 23.85 18.25
CA LYS A 155 -2.03 22.64 18.68
C LYS A 155 -2.46 21.74 17.53
N THR A 156 -2.51 22.25 16.30
CA THR A 156 -2.88 21.43 15.14
C THR A 156 -1.72 20.51 14.74
N LYS A 157 -2.04 19.26 14.43
CA LYS A 157 -1.11 18.26 13.89
C LYS A 157 -1.26 18.21 12.37
N ASP A 158 -0.18 17.89 11.68
CA ASP A 158 -0.20 17.63 10.24
C ASP A 158 -1.25 16.57 9.90
N THR A 159 -1.89 16.77 8.76
CA THR A 159 -2.96 15.91 8.26
C THR A 159 -2.41 14.71 7.49
N ILE A 160 -1.18 14.80 6.98
CA ILE A 160 -0.50 13.70 6.30
C ILE A 160 0.89 13.53 6.87
N LEU A 161 1.25 12.29 7.22
CA LEU A 161 2.56 11.92 7.76
C LEU A 161 3.10 10.73 6.97
N VAL A 162 4.41 10.70 6.73
CA VAL A 162 5.05 9.48 6.23
C VAL A 162 4.99 8.41 7.33
N ALA A 163 4.70 7.17 6.97
CA ALA A 163 4.96 6.07 7.87
C ALA A 163 6.46 5.75 7.81
N GLU A 164 7.22 6.20 8.81
CA GLU A 164 8.69 6.12 8.85
C GLU A 164 9.24 4.69 8.69
N GLN A 165 8.42 3.66 8.90
CA GLN A 165 8.78 2.28 8.59
C GLN A 165 8.90 2.02 7.08
N CYS A 166 8.55 2.98 6.20
CA CYS A 166 8.18 2.72 4.81
C CYS A 166 8.80 3.58 3.70
N PRO A 167 9.64 4.63 3.89
CA PRO A 167 10.27 5.23 2.73
C PRO A 167 11.35 4.27 2.22
N TYR A 168 11.08 3.63 1.07
CA TYR A 168 11.95 2.69 0.35
C TYR A 168 12.16 1.32 1.01
N GLN A 169 11.12 0.49 1.00
CA GLN A 169 11.16 -0.86 1.58
C GLN A 169 11.82 -1.89 0.65
N LYS A 170 13.16 -1.93 0.65
CA LYS A 170 13.87 -3.21 0.44
C LYS A 170 13.93 -4.07 1.73
N LYS A 171 13.39 -3.59 2.86
CA LYS A 171 13.56 -4.27 4.17
C LYS A 171 12.34 -4.42 5.07
N ASN A 172 11.32 -3.56 5.02
CA ASN A 172 10.13 -3.71 5.88
C ASN A 172 8.96 -4.25 5.08
N LYS A 173 8.37 -5.34 5.55
CA LYS A 173 7.50 -6.22 4.73
C LYS A 173 6.06 -6.30 5.24
N LEU A 174 5.69 -5.36 6.11
CA LEU A 174 4.38 -5.27 6.74
C LEU A 174 3.86 -3.84 6.66
N PRO A 175 2.53 -3.64 6.51
CA PRO A 175 1.94 -2.32 6.63
C PRO A 175 2.22 -1.73 8.02
N PRO A 176 2.36 -0.41 8.15
CA PRO A 176 2.60 0.26 9.42
C PRO A 176 1.55 -0.12 10.48
N PRO A 177 1.88 0.03 11.77
CA PRO A 177 0.92 -0.23 12.84
C PRO A 177 -0.22 0.79 12.78
N ASP A 178 -1.34 0.46 13.42
CA ASP A 178 -2.43 1.42 13.57
C ASP A 178 -1.96 2.63 14.39
N ARG A 179 -2.36 3.83 13.96
CA ARG A 179 -2.02 5.09 14.63
C ARG A 179 -3.31 5.82 15.00
N LYS A 180 -3.58 5.94 16.30
CA LYS A 180 -4.78 6.61 16.82
C LYS A 180 -4.95 8.00 16.19
N GLY A 181 -6.12 8.26 15.65
CA GLY A 181 -6.48 9.51 14.96
C GLY A 181 -5.99 9.61 13.52
N TYR A 182 -5.48 8.52 12.94
CA TYR A 182 -5.02 8.45 11.56
C TYR A 182 -5.43 7.11 10.91
N TYR A 183 -5.51 7.10 9.58
CA TYR A 183 -5.72 5.91 8.76
C TYR A 183 -4.60 5.76 7.73
N LEU A 184 -4.47 4.56 7.16
CA LEU A 184 -3.39 4.24 6.23
C LEU A 184 -3.79 4.44 4.76
N VAL A 185 -2.86 4.99 4.01
CA VAL A 185 -2.87 4.98 2.54
C VAL A 185 -1.53 4.46 2.01
N ALA A 186 -1.50 3.98 0.78
CA ALA A 186 -0.29 3.46 0.15
C ALA A 186 -0.07 4.09 -1.23
N LEU A 187 1.17 4.46 -1.54
CA LEU A 187 1.59 5.03 -2.82
C LEU A 187 2.37 4.01 -3.65
N VAL A 188 2.02 3.91 -4.93
CA VAL A 188 2.74 3.15 -5.95
C VAL A 188 3.01 4.03 -7.17
N THR A 189 4.08 3.75 -7.90
CA THR A 189 4.45 4.43 -9.16
C THR A 189 4.86 3.41 -10.21
N GLY A 190 4.77 3.80 -11.48
CA GLY A 190 5.40 3.04 -12.56
C GLY A 190 6.85 3.45 -12.81
N SER A 191 7.76 2.49 -12.79
CA SER A 191 9.18 2.72 -13.07
C SER A 191 9.44 2.95 -14.56
N LYS A 192 8.64 2.32 -15.43
CA LYS A 192 8.80 2.43 -16.88
C LYS A 192 8.39 3.84 -17.36
N PRO A 193 9.26 4.55 -18.10
CA PRO A 193 8.91 5.83 -18.67
C PRO A 193 7.80 5.66 -19.73
N THR A 194 7.08 6.74 -20.02
CA THR A 194 6.10 6.73 -21.10
C THR A 194 6.79 6.46 -22.44
N GLY A 195 6.39 5.40 -23.14
CA GLY A 195 7.03 5.00 -24.38
C GLY A 195 6.71 3.57 -24.80
N TYR A 196 7.05 3.24 -26.04
CA TYR A 196 6.96 1.87 -26.55
C TYR A 196 8.09 1.01 -26.00
N ASP A 197 7.75 -0.17 -25.47
CA ASP A 197 8.71 -1.17 -25.03
C ASP A 197 8.64 -2.39 -25.95
N SER A 198 9.74 -2.67 -26.65
CA SER A 198 9.81 -3.78 -27.61
C SER A 198 9.89 -5.16 -26.95
N SER A 199 10.28 -5.25 -25.68
CA SER A 199 10.36 -6.52 -24.95
C SER A 199 8.97 -7.04 -24.58
N ASP A 200 8.09 -6.13 -24.14
CA ASP A 200 6.71 -6.43 -23.77
C ASP A 200 5.72 -6.24 -24.94
N ASN A 201 6.15 -5.61 -26.04
CA ASN A 201 5.33 -5.26 -27.20
C ASN A 201 4.08 -4.43 -26.82
N VAL A 202 4.24 -3.49 -25.88
CA VAL A 202 3.19 -2.58 -25.40
C VAL A 202 3.70 -1.14 -25.35
N PHE A 203 2.79 -0.18 -25.24
CA PHE A 203 3.13 1.20 -24.93
C PHE A 203 2.88 1.47 -23.45
N TYR A 204 3.92 1.80 -22.70
CA TYR A 204 3.81 2.20 -21.30
C TYR A 204 3.37 3.66 -21.18
N ARG A 205 2.50 3.93 -20.22
CA ARG A 205 2.21 5.27 -19.72
C ARG A 205 2.64 5.34 -18.28
N GLN A 206 3.59 6.24 -17.98
CA GLN A 206 4.04 6.44 -16.61
C GLN A 206 2.95 7.14 -15.80
N ASP A 207 2.71 6.66 -14.59
CA ASP A 207 1.67 7.18 -13.70
C ASP A 207 1.98 6.81 -12.23
N TYR A 208 1.19 7.35 -11.30
CA TYR A 208 1.19 6.95 -9.90
C TYR A 208 -0.23 6.57 -9.46
N HIS A 209 -0.33 5.83 -8.36
CA HIS A 209 -1.63 5.42 -7.84
C HIS A 209 -1.64 5.28 -6.32
N TRP A 210 -2.84 5.43 -5.75
CA TRP A 210 -3.05 5.40 -4.31
C TRP A 210 -4.10 4.37 -3.91
N TYR A 211 -3.83 3.71 -2.79
CA TYR A 211 -4.76 2.84 -2.08
C TYR A 211 -5.09 3.40 -0.71
N ARG A 212 -6.28 3.12 -0.20
CA ARG A 212 -6.75 3.51 1.13
C ARG A 212 -7.20 2.29 1.91
N GLN A 213 -6.84 2.23 3.19
CA GLN A 213 -7.40 1.23 4.09
C GLN A 213 -8.72 1.74 4.68
N ASP A 214 -9.77 0.94 4.58
CA ASP A 214 -11.09 1.26 5.11
C ASP A 214 -11.26 0.78 6.57
N ASP A 215 -12.41 1.10 7.17
CA ASP A 215 -12.75 0.78 8.57
C ASP A 215 -12.97 -0.72 8.87
N ASP A 216 -13.15 -1.55 7.84
CA ASP A 216 -13.14 -3.00 7.96
C ASP A 216 -11.74 -3.62 7.78
N GLY A 217 -10.70 -2.80 7.65
CA GLY A 217 -9.31 -3.21 7.51
C GLY A 217 -8.92 -3.66 6.10
N LYS A 218 -9.86 -3.70 5.14
CA LYS A 218 -9.58 -4.00 3.73
C LYS A 218 -9.08 -2.76 2.99
N TRP A 219 -8.57 -2.96 1.78
CA TRP A 219 -8.07 -1.89 0.94
C TRP A 219 -9.00 -1.61 -0.23
N SER A 220 -9.13 -0.34 -0.59
CA SER A 220 -9.88 0.14 -1.74
C SER A 220 -9.12 1.24 -2.46
N HIS A 221 -9.51 1.54 -3.69
CA HIS A 221 -8.92 2.59 -4.52
C HIS A 221 -9.90 3.11 -5.58
N LYS A 222 -9.51 4.19 -6.23
CA LYS A 222 -10.25 4.81 -7.33
C LYS A 222 -9.34 5.04 -8.54
N PRO A 223 -9.29 4.13 -9.53
CA PRO A 223 -8.46 4.31 -10.72
C PRO A 223 -8.94 5.50 -11.57
N GLY A 224 -8.21 6.62 -11.55
CA GLY A 224 -8.61 7.83 -12.29
C GLY A 224 -10.06 8.25 -11.98
N THR A 225 -10.87 8.45 -13.02
CA THR A 225 -12.30 8.83 -12.91
C THR A 225 -13.24 7.63 -12.89
N THR A 226 -12.77 6.41 -12.68
CA THR A 226 -13.63 5.20 -12.61
C THR A 226 -14.26 5.01 -11.23
N PRO A 227 -15.29 4.16 -11.06
CA PRO A 227 -15.87 3.87 -9.75
C PRO A 227 -14.83 3.39 -8.74
N VAL A 228 -15.09 3.68 -7.46
CA VAL A 228 -14.30 3.12 -6.35
C VAL A 228 -14.46 1.60 -6.33
N THR A 229 -13.35 0.90 -6.15
CA THR A 229 -13.30 -0.56 -6.12
C THR A 229 -12.38 -1.09 -5.02
N ARG A 230 -12.55 -2.37 -4.70
CA ARG A 230 -11.65 -3.17 -3.84
C ARG A 230 -10.83 -4.18 -4.62
N ASP A 231 -11.03 -4.23 -5.93
CA ASP A 231 -10.44 -5.24 -6.78
C ASP A 231 -9.21 -4.69 -7.49
N ASP A 232 -8.16 -5.50 -7.52
CA ASP A 232 -6.91 -5.22 -8.20
C ASP A 232 -7.06 -5.32 -9.74
N SER A 233 -5.97 -5.13 -10.49
CA SER A 233 -6.03 -5.15 -11.97
C SER A 233 -6.46 -6.50 -12.57
N SER A 234 -6.41 -7.58 -11.79
CA SER A 234 -6.87 -8.92 -12.17
C SER A 234 -8.27 -9.25 -11.66
N GLY A 235 -8.95 -8.32 -10.97
CA GLY A 235 -10.28 -8.55 -10.40
C GLY A 235 -10.26 -9.26 -9.04
N ASN A 236 -9.10 -9.34 -8.37
CA ASN A 236 -9.00 -9.97 -7.05
C ASN A 236 -9.07 -8.92 -5.94
N PRO A 237 -9.65 -9.23 -4.76
CA PRO A 237 -9.65 -8.31 -3.63
C PRO A 237 -8.24 -7.88 -3.20
N VAL A 238 -8.00 -6.57 -3.08
CA VAL A 238 -6.74 -6.00 -2.60
C VAL A 238 -6.57 -6.30 -1.11
N THR A 239 -5.73 -7.29 -0.82
CA THR A 239 -5.36 -7.65 0.57
C THR A 239 -4.08 -6.94 1.02
N ASN A 240 -3.18 -6.64 0.08
CA ASN A 240 -1.95 -5.89 0.32
C ASN A 240 -1.60 -5.04 -0.92
N PRO A 241 -1.66 -3.70 -0.82
CA PRO A 241 -1.31 -2.78 -1.91
C PRO A 241 0.12 -2.94 -2.46
N GLU A 242 1.05 -3.49 -1.67
CA GLU A 242 2.42 -3.73 -2.09
C GLU A 242 2.52 -4.91 -3.06
N LYS A 243 1.61 -5.89 -2.97
CA LYS A 243 1.72 -7.22 -3.61
C LYS A 243 0.55 -7.58 -4.53
N CYS A 244 -0.53 -6.81 -4.54
CA CYS A 244 -1.65 -7.03 -5.47
C CYS A 244 -1.21 -6.83 -6.93
N ASP A 245 -2.02 -7.29 -7.88
CA ASP A 245 -1.80 -6.97 -9.29
C ASP A 245 -2.09 -5.48 -9.55
N ARG A 246 -1.12 -4.78 -10.12
CA ARG A 246 -1.21 -3.34 -10.40
C ARG A 246 -0.94 -3.03 -11.88
N ARG A 247 -0.91 -4.05 -12.75
CA ARG A 247 -0.69 -3.87 -14.19
C ARG A 247 -2.02 -3.66 -14.89
N THR A 248 -2.34 -2.41 -15.16
CA THR A 248 -3.61 -2.01 -15.80
C THR A 248 -3.44 -1.86 -17.30
N LYS A 249 -4.23 -2.60 -18.08
CA LYS A 249 -4.43 -2.31 -19.50
C LYS A 249 -5.44 -1.17 -19.63
N ILE A 250 -5.01 -0.04 -20.16
CA ILE A 250 -5.94 1.00 -20.59
C ILE A 250 -6.50 0.50 -21.92
N GLY A 251 -7.82 0.35 -22.05
CA GLY A 251 -8.50 -0.09 -23.28
C GLY A 251 -8.39 0.87 -24.48
N LYS A 252 -7.28 1.61 -24.58
CA LYS A 252 -6.89 2.46 -25.69
C LYS A 252 -5.71 1.79 -26.39
N THR A 253 -5.81 1.64 -27.70
CA THR A 253 -4.65 1.33 -28.54
C THR A 253 -4.08 2.61 -29.12
N ILE A 254 -2.76 2.74 -29.17
CA ILE A 254 -2.11 3.82 -29.92
C ILE A 254 -1.40 3.26 -31.16
N VAL A 255 -1.21 4.10 -32.18
CA VAL A 255 -0.39 3.75 -33.33
C VAL A 255 1.06 4.11 -33.03
N VAL A 256 1.93 3.11 -32.99
CA VAL A 256 3.38 3.32 -32.92
C VAL A 256 3.94 3.24 -34.36
N PRO A 257 4.66 4.28 -34.85
CA PRO A 257 5.21 4.28 -36.20
C PRO A 257 5.95 3.00 -36.53
N TYR A 258 5.65 2.39 -37.68
CA TYR A 258 6.25 1.14 -38.17
C TYR A 258 6.05 -0.10 -37.27
N LYS A 259 5.26 0.00 -36.19
CA LYS A 259 4.96 -1.10 -35.25
C LYS A 259 3.47 -1.39 -35.11
N GLY A 260 2.60 -0.55 -35.70
CA GLY A 260 1.15 -0.74 -35.72
C GLY A 260 0.47 -0.39 -34.40
N TYR A 261 -0.72 -0.93 -34.18
CA TYR A 261 -1.49 -0.72 -32.95
C TYR A 261 -0.84 -1.42 -31.77
N LYS A 262 -0.81 -0.73 -30.62
CA LYS A 262 -0.29 -1.23 -29.35
C LYS A 262 -1.22 -0.88 -28.20
N ASP A 263 -1.46 -1.87 -27.35
CA ASP A 263 -2.13 -1.65 -26.07
C ASP A 263 -1.35 -0.65 -25.22
N VAL A 264 -2.07 0.23 -24.53
CA VAL A 264 -1.49 1.11 -23.53
C VAL A 264 -1.57 0.44 -22.16
N VAL A 265 -0.43 0.31 -21.50
CA VAL A 265 -0.32 -0.30 -20.17
C VAL A 265 0.18 0.74 -19.18
N ILE A 266 -0.41 0.75 -17.98
CA ILE A 266 0.20 1.34 -16.80
C ILE A 266 0.60 0.18 -15.90
N ASP A 267 1.85 0.17 -15.47
CA ASP A 267 2.37 -0.86 -14.57
C ASP A 267 2.96 -0.19 -13.34
N TYR A 268 2.21 -0.19 -12.24
CA TYR A 268 2.66 0.39 -10.98
C TYR A 268 3.60 -0.59 -10.26
N ASP A 269 4.76 -0.85 -10.83
CA ASP A 269 5.72 -1.85 -10.35
C ASP A 269 6.49 -1.41 -9.09
N THR A 270 6.49 -0.11 -8.78
CA THR A 270 7.28 0.48 -7.69
C THR A 270 6.40 0.82 -6.50
N PHE A 271 6.69 0.22 -5.34
CA PHE A 271 6.03 0.57 -4.08
C PHE A 271 6.81 1.69 -3.37
N CYS A 272 6.17 2.84 -3.15
CA CYS A 272 6.84 3.99 -2.54
C CYS A 272 6.74 4.03 -1.02
N GLY A 273 5.70 3.42 -0.47
CA GLY A 273 5.48 3.34 0.98
C GLY A 273 4.06 3.66 1.41
N TYR A 274 3.88 3.65 2.72
CA TYR A 274 2.63 3.98 3.40
C TYR A 274 2.69 5.36 4.03
N PHE A 275 1.52 5.97 4.17
CA PHE A 275 1.32 7.26 4.80
C PHE A 275 0.15 7.18 5.78
N TYR A 276 0.23 7.97 6.84
CA TYR A 276 -0.87 8.20 7.76
C TYR A 276 -1.61 9.47 7.34
N VAL A 277 -2.92 9.37 7.11
CA VAL A 277 -3.80 10.51 6.89
C VAL A 277 -4.69 10.68 8.12
N LYS A 278 -4.84 11.91 8.61
CA LYS A 278 -5.60 12.21 9.82
C LYS A 278 -7.05 11.76 9.64
N LYS A 279 -7.65 11.26 10.72
CA LYS A 279 -9.08 10.92 10.76
C LYS A 279 -9.92 12.08 10.20
N GLY A 280 -10.80 11.74 9.26
CA GLY A 280 -11.61 12.71 8.52
C GLY A 280 -11.04 13.05 7.14
N GLY A 281 -9.73 12.88 6.92
CA GLY A 281 -9.05 13.15 5.65
C GLY A 281 -8.10 14.34 5.69
N ALA A 282 -7.60 14.70 4.51
CA ALA A 282 -6.82 15.90 4.25
C ALA A 282 -7.44 16.64 3.05
N SER A 283 -7.54 17.97 3.15
CA SER A 283 -8.05 18.80 2.06
C SER A 283 -6.96 18.93 0.99
N VAL A 284 -7.19 18.37 -0.19
CA VAL A 284 -6.23 18.38 -1.32
C VAL A 284 -6.77 19.08 -2.55
N LYS A 285 -7.74 19.97 -2.32
CA LYS A 285 -8.27 20.88 -3.32
C LYS A 285 -7.16 21.79 -3.87
N PRO A 286 -6.90 21.76 -5.19
CA PRO A 286 -5.98 22.68 -5.87
C PRO A 286 -6.41 24.15 -5.80
#